data_AF-A0A7L0UXN4-F1
#
_entry.id   AF-A0A7L0UXN4-F1
#
_cell.length_a   1.000
_cell.length_b   1.000
_cell.length_c   1.000
_cell.angle_alpha   90.00
_cell.angle_beta   90.00
_cell.angle_gamma   90.00
#
_symmetry.space_group_name_H-M   'P 1'
#
loop_
_entity.id
_entity.type
_entity.pdbx_description
1 polymer ?
#
loop_
_entity_poly.entity_id
_entity_poly.type
_entity_poly.pdbx_seq_one_letter_code
_entity_poly.pdbx_strand_id
1 'polypeptide(L)'
;PCTVCSPDQEFVKTTGDLLQIPMEELLESLRIRTITAGKQQQVFKKPCSRAECETRRDCLAKVIYARLFEWLVLVINENIYTDPSVWTSFIGLLDVYGFEAFPENNLEQLCINYANEKLQQHFVAHYLKAQQEEYAAEGLQWSFINYQDNQNCLDLIEGNPLSIFSLLNEECRLNRPSNTDLFQTRIEKALSSNQCLSRDKFSKKPNFIISHYAGKVCYQLAAMVEKNKDAVPPELLHVLQNSKDPLLQKLFPVTEKNQNNTKTQNRAAVVTVVSKFKSSLEHLMEILSRTTPHYIRCIKPNADCKAMTFRREEVLSQLQACGIVEAITISAAGFPVRIPFQSFTERYDLLRKSWGSSKKRVWGETPVMDDDKAPRAAVLEILQDAVRGQTPAQETGNGAEIPSVYCGKTKVFLSNSVLELLEARRAEVLNEKAFCIQCCWRRFKEKKTAKEKHSATLIQAALRSWLAKNRFQRMRRAARVIQRAWRRWTAKAAALAAAELDEGEGEEFPAPGATLAKAPCSLDTELQAAVQFWPLGLVLAAAPVSVTGPRRALALLSCLRGLQEGSRGHLGCGITSIRALPQGSVRFHCRRSPLHFANVSPHTEGFSITGFNQILLDRQELLPT
;
A
#
# COMPACT_ATOMS: atom_id res chain seq x y z
N PRO A 1 29.08 -38.06 -28.25
CA PRO A 1 28.46 -37.50 -27.02
C PRO A 1 29.39 -36.46 -26.40
N CYS A 2 28.88 -35.30 -25.97
CA CYS A 2 29.69 -34.31 -25.25
C CYS A 2 30.27 -34.97 -23.98
N THR A 3 31.59 -35.09 -23.87
CA THR A 3 32.28 -35.67 -22.71
C THR A 3 32.62 -34.55 -21.73
N VAL A 4 32.16 -34.68 -20.48
CA VAL A 4 32.40 -33.70 -19.42
C VAL A 4 33.81 -33.92 -18.88
N CYS A 5 34.63 -32.86 -18.83
CA CYS A 5 35.99 -32.93 -18.30
C CYS A 5 35.99 -33.17 -16.79
N SER A 6 37.08 -33.69 -16.21
CA SER A 6 37.15 -34.04 -14.79
C SER A 6 36.78 -32.91 -13.80
N PRO A 7 37.17 -31.62 -13.97
CA PRO A 7 36.71 -30.55 -13.07
C PRO A 7 35.22 -30.24 -13.24
N ASP A 8 34.67 -30.45 -14.43
CA ASP A 8 33.27 -30.13 -14.72
C ASP A 8 32.29 -31.12 -14.08
N GLN A 9 32.76 -32.33 -13.74
CA GLN A 9 31.96 -33.31 -13.01
C GLN A 9 31.59 -32.84 -11.60
N GLU A 10 32.47 -32.05 -10.97
CA GLU A 10 32.23 -31.49 -9.64
C GLU A 10 31.11 -30.43 -9.66
N PHE A 11 31.05 -29.59 -10.71
CA PHE A 11 29.98 -28.61 -10.87
C PHE A 11 28.63 -29.27 -11.11
N VAL A 12 28.58 -30.33 -11.92
CA VAL A 12 27.34 -31.08 -12.16
C VAL A 12 26.89 -31.80 -10.89
N LYS A 13 27.83 -32.39 -10.13
CA LYS A 13 27.51 -32.98 -8.83
C LYS A 13 26.94 -31.96 -7.86
N THR A 14 27.60 -30.81 -7.71
CA THR A 14 27.12 -29.70 -6.87
C THR A 14 25.73 -29.24 -7.28
N THR A 15 25.48 -29.12 -8.59
CA THR A 15 24.16 -28.75 -9.12
C THR A 15 23.12 -29.81 -8.82
N GLY A 16 23.45 -31.09 -9.00
CA GLY A 16 22.59 -32.22 -8.64
C GLY A 16 22.25 -32.24 -7.16
N ASP A 17 23.24 -32.00 -6.29
CA ASP A 17 23.05 -31.95 -4.84
C ASP A 17 22.13 -30.78 -4.43
N LEU A 18 22.33 -29.58 -5.00
CA LEU A 18 21.49 -28.40 -4.73
C LEU A 18 20.06 -28.56 -5.24
N LEU A 19 19.88 -29.12 -6.44
CA LEU A 19 18.56 -29.38 -7.03
C LEU A 19 17.94 -30.69 -6.50
N GLN A 20 18.65 -31.44 -5.67
CA GLN A 20 18.29 -32.79 -5.22
C GLN A 20 17.87 -33.74 -6.36
N ILE A 21 18.65 -33.73 -7.44
CA ILE A 21 18.50 -34.57 -8.64
C ILE A 21 19.75 -35.44 -8.80
N PRO A 22 19.63 -36.75 -9.07
CA PRO A 22 20.77 -37.61 -9.34
C PRO A 22 21.63 -37.08 -10.51
N MET A 23 22.94 -37.06 -10.32
CA MET A 23 23.90 -36.55 -11.31
C MET A 23 23.73 -37.19 -12.70
N GLU A 24 23.46 -38.49 -12.74
CA GLU A 24 23.29 -39.25 -13.99
C GLU A 24 22.04 -38.80 -14.77
N GLU A 25 20.92 -38.62 -14.08
CA GLU A 25 19.66 -38.14 -14.69
C GLU A 25 19.82 -36.71 -15.23
N LEU A 26 20.48 -35.85 -14.46
CA LEU A 26 20.78 -34.48 -14.88
C LEU A 26 21.65 -34.47 -16.14
N LEU A 27 22.71 -35.29 -16.18
CA LEU A 27 23.56 -35.41 -17.36
C LEU A 27 22.83 -35.99 -18.57
N GLU A 28 21.97 -36.98 -18.36
CA GLU A 28 21.18 -37.57 -19.45
C GLU A 28 20.24 -36.53 -20.06
N SER A 29 19.52 -35.76 -19.23
CA SER A 29 18.59 -34.72 -19.70
C SER A 29 19.28 -33.62 -20.53
N LEU A 30 20.51 -33.26 -20.17
CA LEU A 30 21.29 -32.25 -20.90
C LEU A 30 21.88 -32.81 -22.20
N ARG A 31 22.32 -34.07 -22.22
CA ARG A 31 23.08 -34.67 -23.34
C ARG A 31 22.24 -35.44 -24.35
N ILE A 32 21.02 -35.86 -23.99
CA ILE A 32 20.18 -36.71 -24.82
C ILE A 32 18.86 -36.00 -25.11
N ARG A 33 18.52 -35.89 -26.40
CA ARG A 33 17.21 -35.42 -26.86
C ARG A 33 16.36 -36.58 -27.33
N THR A 34 15.08 -36.48 -27.06
CA THR A 34 14.07 -37.47 -27.37
C THR A 34 13.27 -36.97 -28.57
N ILE A 35 13.22 -37.76 -29.63
CA ILE A 35 12.51 -37.45 -30.86
C ILE A 35 11.35 -38.44 -30.99
N THR A 36 10.12 -37.92 -30.89
CA THR A 36 8.92 -38.71 -31.17
C THR A 36 8.59 -38.58 -32.65
N ALA A 37 8.63 -39.68 -33.40
CA ALA A 37 8.38 -39.69 -34.84
C ALA A 37 7.35 -40.76 -35.24
N GLY A 38 6.59 -40.47 -36.31
CA GLY A 38 5.62 -41.39 -36.91
C GLY A 38 4.23 -41.40 -36.25
N LYS A 39 3.26 -42.04 -36.93
CA LYS A 39 1.86 -42.17 -36.46
C LYS A 39 1.73 -43.02 -35.18
N GLN A 40 2.70 -43.87 -34.90
CA GLN A 40 2.77 -44.73 -33.70
C GLN A 40 3.51 -44.09 -32.52
N GLN A 41 3.93 -42.82 -32.63
CA GLN A 41 4.67 -42.10 -31.58
C GLN A 41 5.89 -42.85 -31.03
N GLN A 42 6.70 -43.44 -31.92
CA GLN A 42 7.93 -44.11 -31.50
C GLN A 42 8.95 -43.08 -31.01
N VAL A 43 9.58 -43.39 -29.87
CA VAL A 43 10.45 -42.49 -29.10
C VAL A 43 11.92 -42.86 -29.35
N PHE A 44 12.65 -41.99 -30.05
CA PHE A 44 14.08 -42.18 -30.34
C PHE A 44 14.96 -41.30 -29.47
N LYS A 45 15.97 -41.87 -28.81
CA LYS A 45 17.00 -41.11 -28.08
C LYS A 45 18.16 -40.75 -29.00
N LYS A 46 18.47 -39.46 -29.13
CA LYS A 46 19.58 -38.94 -29.95
C LYS A 46 20.54 -38.12 -29.07
N PRO A 47 21.87 -38.34 -29.16
CA PRO A 47 22.85 -37.48 -28.48
C PRO A 47 22.85 -36.06 -29.06
N CYS A 48 22.93 -35.07 -28.17
CA CYS A 48 23.07 -33.67 -28.50
C CYS A 48 24.50 -33.31 -28.89
N SER A 49 24.63 -32.32 -29.77
CA SER A 49 25.89 -31.61 -30.04
C SER A 49 26.30 -30.73 -28.85
N ARG A 50 27.56 -30.25 -28.84
CA ARG A 50 28.06 -29.36 -27.79
C ARG A 50 27.22 -28.08 -27.65
N ALA A 51 26.94 -27.40 -28.75
CA ALA A 51 26.14 -26.17 -28.76
C ALA A 51 24.72 -26.40 -28.24
N GLU A 52 24.10 -27.54 -28.57
CA GLU A 52 22.79 -27.92 -28.03
C GLU A 52 22.86 -28.19 -26.51
N CYS A 53 23.92 -28.83 -26.02
CA CYS A 53 24.12 -29.06 -24.59
C CYS A 53 24.27 -27.74 -23.82
N GLU A 54 25.04 -26.78 -24.36
CA GLU A 54 25.20 -25.43 -23.78
C GLU A 54 23.86 -24.69 -23.74
N THR A 55 23.10 -24.72 -24.84
CA THR A 55 21.75 -24.13 -24.91
C THR A 55 20.80 -24.76 -23.89
N ARG A 56 20.85 -26.08 -23.73
CA ARG A 56 20.02 -26.81 -22.76
C ARG A 56 20.37 -26.48 -21.32
N ARG A 57 21.65 -26.37 -20.99
CA ARG A 57 22.12 -25.91 -19.67
C ARG A 57 21.56 -24.53 -19.36
N ASP A 58 21.69 -23.60 -20.30
CA ASP A 58 21.22 -22.23 -20.10
C ASP A 58 19.68 -22.17 -20.00
N CYS A 59 18.98 -22.99 -20.78
CA CYS A 59 17.52 -23.14 -20.69
C CYS A 59 17.08 -23.66 -19.32
N LEU A 60 17.78 -24.68 -18.77
CA LEU A 60 17.50 -25.22 -17.44
C LEU A 60 17.57 -24.10 -16.38
N ALA A 61 18.65 -23.32 -16.37
CA ALA A 61 18.83 -22.22 -15.42
C ALA A 61 17.73 -21.15 -15.57
N LYS A 62 17.43 -20.74 -16.81
CA LYS A 62 16.38 -19.73 -17.11
C LYS A 62 15.00 -20.18 -16.64
N VAL A 63 14.66 -21.44 -16.87
CA VAL A 63 13.34 -21.99 -16.50
C VAL A 63 13.17 -22.08 -14.98
N ILE A 64 14.20 -22.52 -14.25
CA ILE A 64 14.18 -22.51 -12.77
C ILE A 64 14.00 -21.08 -12.26
N TYR A 65 14.79 -20.14 -12.77
CA TYR A 65 14.72 -18.74 -12.36
C TYR A 65 13.34 -18.12 -12.66
N ALA A 66 12.80 -18.35 -13.85
CA ALA A 66 11.49 -17.85 -14.24
C ALA A 66 10.38 -18.37 -13.32
N ARG A 67 10.35 -19.67 -13.01
CA ARG A 67 9.36 -20.25 -12.09
C ARG A 67 9.52 -19.76 -10.67
N LEU A 68 10.76 -19.63 -10.19
CA LEU A 68 11.03 -19.09 -8.86
C LEU A 68 10.52 -17.65 -8.75
N PHE A 69 10.74 -16.83 -9.77
CA PHE A 69 10.25 -15.46 -9.84
C PHE A 69 8.71 -15.41 -9.85
N GLU A 70 8.05 -16.21 -10.70
CA GLU A 70 6.59 -16.34 -10.72
C GLU A 70 6.04 -16.71 -9.34
N TRP A 71 6.66 -17.69 -8.67
CA TRP A 71 6.27 -18.11 -7.33
C TRP A 71 6.46 -17.00 -6.28
N LEU A 72 7.56 -16.25 -6.34
CA LEU A 72 7.80 -15.13 -5.45
C LEU A 72 6.74 -14.03 -5.62
N VAL A 73 6.36 -13.72 -6.85
CA VAL A 73 5.26 -12.79 -7.14
C VAL A 73 3.94 -13.30 -6.58
N LEU A 74 3.62 -14.59 -6.75
CA LEU A 74 2.42 -15.20 -6.17
C LEU A 74 2.41 -15.10 -4.64
N VAL A 75 3.51 -15.42 -3.96
CA VAL A 75 3.62 -15.31 -2.51
C VAL A 75 3.42 -13.88 -2.05
N ILE A 76 4.06 -12.90 -2.71
CA ILE A 76 3.86 -11.47 -2.36
C ILE A 76 2.38 -11.11 -2.52
N ASN A 77 1.77 -11.48 -3.65
CA ASN A 77 0.37 -11.19 -3.95
C ASN A 77 -0.58 -11.80 -2.92
N GLU A 78 -0.40 -13.06 -2.53
CA GLU A 78 -1.22 -13.72 -1.50
C GLU A 78 -1.13 -13.03 -0.13
N ASN A 79 0.03 -12.42 0.20
CA ASN A 79 0.22 -11.72 1.48
C ASN A 79 -0.34 -10.29 1.49
N ILE A 80 -0.47 -9.65 0.33
CA ILE A 80 -1.04 -8.29 0.20
C ILE A 80 -2.50 -8.30 -0.27
N TYR A 81 -3.02 -9.46 -0.69
CA TYR A 81 -4.37 -9.59 -1.21
C TYR A 81 -5.42 -9.29 -0.13
N THR A 82 -6.38 -8.45 -0.50
CA THR A 82 -7.59 -8.18 0.28
C THR A 82 -8.81 -8.54 -0.54
N ASP A 83 -9.84 -9.05 0.14
CA ASP A 83 -11.11 -9.43 -0.48
C ASP A 83 -11.68 -8.25 -1.31
N PRO A 84 -12.07 -8.46 -2.58
CA PRO A 84 -12.63 -7.44 -3.45
C PRO A 84 -13.85 -6.71 -2.87
N SER A 85 -14.56 -7.32 -1.93
CA SER A 85 -15.69 -6.69 -1.23
C SER A 85 -15.29 -5.56 -0.26
N VAL A 86 -14.02 -5.47 0.11
CA VAL A 86 -13.53 -4.54 1.16
C VAL A 86 -13.13 -3.18 0.59
N TRP A 87 -12.83 -3.09 -0.70
CA TRP A 87 -12.34 -1.87 -1.34
C TRP A 87 -13.22 -1.43 -2.51
N THR A 88 -13.33 -0.12 -2.70
CA THR A 88 -14.17 0.50 -3.75
C THR A 88 -13.35 1.25 -4.80
N SER A 89 -12.05 1.44 -4.56
CA SER A 89 -11.15 2.17 -5.44
C SER A 89 -9.74 1.63 -5.30
N PHE A 90 -8.94 1.71 -6.36
CA PHE A 90 -7.53 1.34 -6.35
C PHE A 90 -6.69 2.43 -7.01
N ILE A 91 -5.41 2.47 -6.66
CA ILE A 91 -4.40 3.31 -7.33
C ILE A 91 -3.40 2.35 -7.98
N GLY A 92 -3.33 2.40 -9.31
CA GLY A 92 -2.33 1.66 -10.07
C GLY A 92 -1.04 2.46 -10.20
N LEU A 93 0.09 1.86 -9.83
CA LEU A 93 1.41 2.39 -10.10
C LEU A 93 2.06 1.53 -11.18
N LEU A 94 2.32 2.12 -12.34
CA LEU A 94 2.96 1.44 -13.46
C LEU A 94 4.42 1.88 -13.56
N ASP A 95 5.32 0.97 -13.19
CA ASP A 95 6.76 1.13 -13.37
C ASP A 95 7.22 0.18 -14.47
N VAL A 96 7.69 0.74 -15.58
CA VAL A 96 8.07 0.00 -16.79
C VAL A 96 9.47 0.41 -17.24
N TYR A 97 10.15 -0.50 -17.94
CA TYR A 97 11.40 -0.18 -18.60
C TYR A 97 11.24 1.03 -19.52
N GLY A 98 12.17 1.98 -19.43
CA GLY A 98 12.25 3.09 -20.37
C GLY A 98 12.67 2.61 -21.76
N PHE A 99 12.58 3.51 -22.74
CA PHE A 99 13.06 3.26 -24.09
C PHE A 99 14.56 2.92 -24.10
N GLU A 100 14.93 1.83 -24.78
CA GLU A 100 16.31 1.33 -24.85
C GLU A 100 16.83 1.33 -26.29
N ALA A 101 18.03 1.90 -26.49
CA ALA A 101 18.73 1.86 -27.76
C ALA A 101 20.22 1.57 -27.50
N PHE A 102 20.61 0.30 -27.65
CA PHE A 102 21.98 -0.15 -27.51
C PHE A 102 22.66 -0.30 -28.89
N PRO A 103 24.00 -0.48 -28.92
CA PRO A 103 24.70 -0.82 -30.16
C PRO A 103 24.22 -2.13 -30.80
N GLU A 104 23.80 -3.11 -29.99
CA GLU A 104 23.23 -4.38 -30.46
C GLU A 104 21.86 -4.63 -29.78
N ASN A 105 20.77 -4.43 -30.52
CA ASN A 105 19.41 -4.63 -30.01
C ASN A 105 18.83 -5.96 -30.53
N ASN A 106 18.17 -6.69 -29.63
CA ASN A 106 17.57 -7.99 -29.94
C ASN A 106 16.04 -7.97 -29.72
N LEU A 107 15.42 -9.16 -29.65
CA LEU A 107 13.98 -9.31 -29.41
C LEU A 107 13.52 -8.61 -28.12
N GLU A 108 14.33 -8.66 -27.07
CA GLU A 108 14.03 -8.08 -25.76
C GLU A 108 13.85 -6.56 -25.85
N GLN A 109 14.79 -5.85 -26.48
CA GLN A 109 14.70 -4.41 -26.73
C GLN A 109 13.50 -4.09 -27.63
N LEU A 110 13.19 -4.92 -28.63
CA LEU A 110 12.01 -4.72 -29.48
C LEU A 110 10.72 -4.78 -28.65
N CYS A 111 10.60 -5.74 -27.72
CA CYS A 111 9.44 -5.82 -26.82
C CYS A 111 9.37 -4.62 -25.86
N ILE A 112 10.49 -4.19 -25.29
CA ILE A 112 10.57 -3.01 -24.41
C ILE A 112 10.15 -1.74 -25.16
N ASN A 113 10.71 -1.51 -26.35
CA ASN A 113 10.41 -0.33 -27.15
C ASN A 113 8.98 -0.36 -27.70
N TYR A 114 8.44 -1.53 -28.05
CA TYR A 114 7.03 -1.69 -28.39
C TYR A 114 6.11 -1.30 -27.22
N ALA A 115 6.41 -1.72 -26.00
CA ALA A 115 5.62 -1.31 -24.83
C ALA A 115 5.66 0.20 -24.61
N ASN A 116 6.84 0.82 -24.75
CA ASN A 116 6.99 2.28 -24.68
C ASN A 116 6.20 2.98 -25.80
N GLU A 117 6.24 2.48 -27.03
CA GLU A 117 5.48 2.99 -28.17
C GLU A 117 3.96 2.99 -27.88
N LYS A 118 3.46 1.89 -27.30
CA LYS A 118 2.03 1.73 -27.01
C LYS A 118 1.58 2.62 -25.85
N LEU A 119 2.40 2.76 -24.80
CA LEU A 119 2.15 3.71 -23.71
C LEU A 119 2.21 5.16 -24.19
N GLN A 120 3.15 5.47 -25.09
CA GLN A 120 3.24 6.79 -25.71
C GLN A 120 1.98 7.09 -26.53
N GLN A 121 1.46 6.13 -27.30
CA GLN A 121 0.23 6.34 -28.06
C GLN A 121 -0.99 6.54 -27.17
N HIS A 122 -1.08 5.81 -26.05
CA HIS A 122 -2.12 6.05 -25.05
C HIS A 122 -2.03 7.48 -24.48
N PHE A 123 -0.82 7.98 -24.21
CA PHE A 123 -0.60 9.37 -23.80
C PHE A 123 -1.03 10.38 -24.87
N VAL A 124 -0.62 10.19 -26.13
CA VAL A 124 -0.97 11.07 -27.25
C VAL A 124 -2.49 11.10 -27.44
N ALA A 125 -3.15 9.95 -27.47
CA ALA A 125 -4.60 9.85 -27.64
C ALA A 125 -5.36 10.49 -26.48
N HIS A 126 -5.00 10.18 -25.24
CA HIS A 126 -5.74 10.63 -24.06
C HIS A 126 -5.45 12.10 -23.68
N TYR A 127 -4.20 12.56 -23.84
CA TYR A 127 -3.79 13.89 -23.41
C TYR A 127 -3.73 14.90 -24.56
N LEU A 128 -3.25 14.55 -25.76
CA LEU A 128 -3.11 15.53 -26.85
C LEU A 128 -4.34 15.58 -27.75
N LYS A 129 -4.88 14.42 -28.15
CA LYS A 129 -6.01 14.35 -29.07
C LYS A 129 -7.35 14.64 -28.38
N ALA A 130 -7.67 13.89 -27.33
CA ALA A 130 -8.96 14.03 -26.63
C ALA A 130 -9.16 15.42 -26.01
N GLN A 131 -8.09 16.08 -25.55
CA GLN A 131 -8.18 17.46 -25.03
C GLN A 131 -8.61 18.45 -26.11
N GLN A 132 -8.00 18.39 -27.29
CA GLN A 132 -8.32 19.31 -28.39
C GLN A 132 -9.73 19.05 -28.95
N GLU A 133 -10.12 17.78 -29.07
CA GLU A 133 -11.48 17.39 -29.46
C GLU A 133 -12.53 17.89 -28.46
N GLU A 134 -12.23 17.84 -27.16
CA GLU A 134 -13.11 18.38 -26.12
C GLU A 134 -13.24 19.91 -26.23
N TYR A 135 -12.14 20.64 -26.45
CA TYR A 135 -12.19 22.08 -26.64
C TYR A 135 -13.05 22.47 -27.85
N ALA A 136 -12.89 21.78 -28.97
CA ALA A 136 -13.71 21.98 -30.15
C ALA A 136 -15.20 21.68 -29.88
N ALA A 137 -15.50 20.57 -29.19
CA ALA A 137 -16.87 20.19 -28.85
C ALA A 137 -17.57 21.22 -27.95
N GLU A 138 -16.83 21.79 -26.99
CA GLU A 138 -17.30 22.78 -26.02
C GLU A 138 -17.40 24.20 -26.58
N GLY A 139 -16.98 24.42 -27.84
CA GLY A 139 -17.14 25.67 -28.56
C GLY A 139 -16.02 26.70 -28.34
N LEU A 140 -14.86 26.26 -27.83
CA LEU A 140 -13.66 27.10 -27.78
C LEU A 140 -13.19 27.39 -29.21
N GLN A 141 -12.80 28.64 -29.47
CA GLN A 141 -12.09 28.99 -30.69
C GLN A 141 -10.69 28.39 -30.62
N TRP A 142 -10.56 27.15 -31.09
CA TRP A 142 -9.33 26.37 -30.98
C TRP A 142 -8.66 26.18 -32.34
N SER A 143 -7.36 26.44 -32.40
CA SER A 143 -6.51 26.06 -33.52
C SER A 143 -5.82 24.76 -33.19
N PHE A 144 -6.04 23.72 -33.99
CA PHE A 144 -5.43 22.41 -33.75
C PHE A 144 -3.91 22.52 -33.80
N ILE A 145 -3.26 22.11 -32.71
CA ILE A 145 -1.82 22.04 -32.60
C ILE A 145 -1.39 20.67 -33.12
N ASN A 146 -0.50 20.70 -34.11
CA ASN A 146 0.05 19.48 -34.69
C ASN A 146 0.91 18.75 -33.66
N TYR A 147 0.78 17.43 -33.58
CA TYR A 147 1.57 16.57 -32.71
C TYR A 147 2.07 15.35 -33.49
N GLN A 148 3.08 14.69 -32.96
CA GLN A 148 3.60 13.46 -33.55
C GLN A 148 2.72 12.27 -33.16
N ASP A 149 1.99 11.72 -34.13
CA ASP A 149 1.24 10.47 -33.97
C ASP A 149 2.12 9.28 -34.34
N ASN A 150 2.27 8.33 -33.42
CA ASN A 150 3.08 7.15 -33.58
C ASN A 150 2.29 5.88 -33.97
N GLN A 151 1.01 6.02 -34.35
CA GLN A 151 0.17 4.91 -34.81
C GLN A 151 0.81 4.12 -35.96
N ASN A 152 1.43 4.79 -36.93
CA ASN A 152 2.10 4.13 -38.05
C ASN A 152 3.23 3.19 -37.60
N CYS A 153 3.93 3.52 -36.51
CA CYS A 153 4.98 2.67 -35.94
C CYS A 153 4.38 1.48 -35.19
N LEU A 154 3.26 1.67 -34.48
CA LEU A 154 2.53 0.57 -33.85
C LEU A 154 1.97 -0.42 -34.88
N ASP A 155 1.38 0.09 -35.96
CA ASP A 155 0.85 -0.74 -37.04
C ASP A 155 1.95 -1.56 -37.71
N LEU A 156 3.17 -1.01 -37.84
CA LEU A 156 4.34 -1.74 -38.31
C LEU A 156 4.69 -2.93 -37.39
N ILE A 157 4.67 -2.72 -36.07
CA ILE A 157 5.11 -3.71 -35.09
C ILE A 157 4.04 -4.78 -34.85
N GLU A 158 2.78 -4.37 -34.64
CA GLU A 158 1.71 -5.24 -34.15
C GLU A 158 0.42 -5.25 -35.00
N GLY A 159 0.41 -4.56 -36.14
CA GLY A 159 -0.74 -4.50 -37.06
C GLY A 159 -1.22 -5.87 -37.58
N ASN A 160 -2.47 -5.89 -38.04
CA ASN A 160 -3.15 -7.07 -38.55
C ASN A 160 -3.59 -6.80 -40.01
N PRO A 161 -3.30 -7.68 -40.99
CA PRO A 161 -2.65 -9.00 -40.88
C PRO A 161 -1.12 -9.00 -40.98
N LEU A 162 -0.51 -7.91 -41.45
CA LEU A 162 0.91 -7.82 -41.74
C LEU A 162 1.61 -6.88 -40.75
N SER A 163 2.56 -7.42 -39.98
CA SER A 163 3.40 -6.68 -39.04
C SER A 163 4.67 -7.48 -38.72
N ILE A 164 5.64 -6.85 -38.04
CA ILE A 164 6.87 -7.52 -37.60
C ILE A 164 6.53 -8.71 -36.70
N PHE A 165 5.57 -8.55 -35.78
CA PHE A 165 5.13 -9.64 -34.90
C PHE A 165 4.41 -10.76 -35.65
N SER A 166 3.57 -10.44 -36.65
CA SER A 166 2.92 -11.50 -37.44
C SER A 166 3.93 -12.30 -38.24
N LEU A 167 4.90 -11.63 -38.89
CA LEU A 167 5.97 -12.29 -39.64
C LEU A 167 6.89 -13.13 -38.72
N LEU A 168 7.24 -12.64 -37.53
CA LEU A 168 8.01 -13.41 -36.54
C LEU A 168 7.25 -14.67 -36.11
N ASN A 169 5.95 -14.55 -35.83
CA ASN A 169 5.12 -15.68 -35.43
C ASN A 169 4.94 -16.70 -36.55
N GLU A 170 4.82 -16.25 -37.81
CA GLU A 170 4.79 -17.13 -38.97
C GLU A 170 6.10 -17.89 -39.17
N GLU A 171 7.25 -17.21 -39.07
CA GLU A 171 8.56 -17.86 -39.20
C GLU A 171 8.79 -18.88 -38.06
N CYS A 172 8.28 -18.63 -36.86
CA CYS A 172 8.31 -19.57 -35.74
C CYS A 172 7.52 -20.87 -36.00
N ARG A 173 6.48 -20.81 -36.83
CA ARG A 173 5.63 -21.98 -37.18
C ARG A 173 6.27 -22.85 -38.26
N LEU A 174 7.31 -22.38 -38.93
CA LEU A 174 8.00 -23.16 -39.95
C LEU A 174 8.89 -24.20 -39.25
N ASN A 175 8.70 -25.47 -39.61
CA ASN A 175 9.50 -26.59 -39.09
C ASN A 175 10.88 -26.69 -39.78
N ARG A 176 11.58 -25.57 -39.93
CA ARG A 176 12.90 -25.46 -40.56
C ARG A 176 13.78 -24.50 -39.75
N PRO A 177 15.12 -24.60 -39.83
CA PRO A 177 16.00 -23.58 -39.27
C PRO A 177 15.71 -22.24 -39.92
N SER A 178 15.65 -21.17 -39.12
CA SER A 178 15.43 -19.81 -39.63
C SER A 178 16.63 -19.36 -40.46
N ASN A 179 16.37 -18.82 -41.65
CA ASN A 179 17.37 -18.15 -42.48
C ASN A 179 17.16 -16.63 -42.35
N THR A 180 18.11 -15.96 -41.70
CA THR A 180 18.01 -14.55 -41.35
C THR A 180 18.00 -13.62 -42.56
N ASP A 181 18.73 -13.94 -43.63
CA ASP A 181 18.77 -13.11 -44.85
C ASP A 181 17.45 -13.18 -45.64
N LEU A 182 16.90 -14.40 -45.75
CA LEU A 182 15.59 -14.61 -46.35
C LEU A 182 14.48 -13.91 -45.54
N PHE A 183 14.57 -14.00 -44.20
CA PHE A 183 13.61 -13.38 -43.31
C PHE A 183 13.69 -11.84 -43.37
N GLN A 184 14.89 -11.26 -43.44
CA GLN A 184 15.08 -9.83 -43.68
C GLN A 184 14.41 -9.38 -44.98
N THR A 185 14.70 -10.08 -46.08
CA THR A 185 14.12 -9.76 -47.40
C THR A 185 12.59 -9.83 -47.38
N ARG A 186 12.04 -10.79 -46.61
CA ARG A 186 10.61 -10.95 -46.42
C ARG A 186 10.00 -9.78 -45.65
N ILE A 187 10.63 -9.34 -44.55
CA ILE A 187 10.22 -8.15 -43.78
C ILE A 187 10.19 -6.92 -44.67
N GLU A 188 11.27 -6.67 -45.41
CA GLU A 188 11.40 -5.51 -46.29
C GLU A 188 10.34 -5.50 -47.39
N LYS A 189 10.11 -6.64 -48.04
CA LYS A 189 9.11 -6.74 -49.11
C LYS A 189 7.69 -6.56 -48.58
N ALA A 190 7.37 -7.25 -47.49
CA ALA A 190 6.02 -7.28 -46.91
C ALA A 190 5.61 -5.95 -46.27
N LEU A 191 6.56 -5.21 -45.70
CA LEU A 191 6.32 -3.97 -44.95
C LEU A 191 6.89 -2.72 -45.65
N SER A 192 7.19 -2.82 -46.94
CA SER A 192 7.77 -1.73 -47.76
C SER A 192 6.90 -0.47 -47.84
N SER A 193 5.59 -0.58 -47.61
CA SER A 193 4.67 0.56 -47.62
C SER A 193 4.78 1.46 -46.39
N ASN A 194 5.36 0.97 -45.29
CA ASN A 194 5.42 1.72 -44.04
C ASN A 194 6.70 2.56 -43.94
N GLN A 195 6.54 3.86 -43.75
CA GLN A 195 7.64 4.84 -43.71
C GLN A 195 8.56 4.68 -42.48
N CYS A 196 8.10 4.01 -41.43
CA CYS A 196 8.86 3.83 -40.20
C CYS A 196 9.95 2.75 -40.33
N LEU A 197 9.86 1.89 -41.35
CA LEU A 197 10.81 0.80 -41.60
C LEU A 197 11.96 1.25 -42.49
N SER A 198 13.19 0.95 -42.06
CA SER A 198 14.40 1.14 -42.87
C SER A 198 15.40 0.01 -42.61
N ARG A 199 16.55 0.04 -43.30
CA ARG A 199 17.62 -0.95 -43.12
C ARG A 199 19.00 -0.29 -43.20
N ASP A 200 19.97 -0.88 -42.51
CA ASP A 200 21.37 -0.54 -42.74
C ASP A 200 21.90 -1.30 -43.96
N LYS A 201 22.14 -0.57 -45.06
CA LYS A 201 22.66 -1.13 -46.32
C LYS A 201 24.14 -1.53 -46.24
N PHE A 202 24.88 -1.04 -45.24
CA PHE A 202 26.32 -1.28 -45.09
C PHE A 202 26.63 -2.40 -44.10
N SER A 203 25.67 -2.73 -43.23
CA SER A 203 25.84 -3.84 -42.29
C SER A 203 25.87 -5.18 -43.01
N LYS A 204 26.89 -5.98 -42.69
CA LYS A 204 27.02 -7.37 -43.16
C LYS A 204 26.08 -8.32 -42.42
N LYS A 205 25.55 -7.91 -41.26
CA LYS A 205 24.64 -8.73 -40.46
C LYS A 205 23.19 -8.36 -40.80
N PRO A 206 22.30 -9.35 -40.99
CA PRO A 206 20.90 -9.07 -41.31
C PRO A 206 20.20 -8.34 -40.16
N ASN A 207 19.56 -7.22 -40.49
CA ASN A 207 18.97 -6.29 -39.55
C ASN A 207 17.75 -5.58 -40.16
N PHE A 208 16.98 -4.93 -39.30
CA PHE A 208 15.99 -3.94 -39.70
C PHE A 208 16.02 -2.77 -38.71
N ILE A 209 15.63 -1.59 -39.17
CA ILE A 209 15.61 -0.36 -38.37
C ILE A 209 14.17 0.13 -38.28
N ILE A 210 13.69 0.36 -37.06
CA ILE A 210 12.40 1.01 -36.80
C ILE A 210 12.65 2.45 -36.36
N SER A 211 11.91 3.38 -36.94
CA SER A 211 11.85 4.77 -36.49
C SER A 211 10.76 4.91 -35.42
N HIS A 212 11.16 4.78 -34.16
CA HIS A 212 10.29 4.98 -32.99
C HIS A 212 10.10 6.46 -32.67
N TYR A 213 9.14 6.79 -31.81
CA TYR A 213 8.95 8.17 -31.33
C TYR A 213 10.23 8.78 -30.69
N ALA A 214 11.05 7.95 -30.04
CA ALA A 214 12.28 8.37 -29.38
C ALA A 214 13.54 8.29 -30.27
N GLY A 215 13.41 7.81 -31.51
CA GLY A 215 14.51 7.72 -32.46
C GLY A 215 14.60 6.39 -33.19
N LYS A 216 15.63 6.26 -34.04
CA LYS A 216 15.85 5.06 -34.85
C LYS A 216 16.60 4.00 -34.08
N VAL A 217 16.10 2.77 -34.09
CA VAL A 217 16.73 1.62 -33.42
C VAL A 217 16.97 0.51 -34.42
N CYS A 218 18.21 0.01 -34.47
CA CYS A 218 18.62 -1.10 -35.33
C CYS A 218 18.52 -2.43 -34.55
N TYR A 219 17.70 -3.34 -35.04
CA TYR A 219 17.48 -4.66 -34.44
C TYR A 219 18.17 -5.75 -35.26
N GLN A 220 18.94 -6.60 -34.58
CA GLN A 220 19.61 -7.74 -35.19
C GLN A 220 18.62 -8.91 -35.31
N LEU A 221 18.60 -9.56 -36.49
CA LEU A 221 17.73 -10.72 -36.74
C LEU A 221 18.30 -12.04 -36.20
N ALA A 222 19.59 -12.06 -35.86
CA ALA A 222 20.27 -13.22 -35.33
C ALA A 222 19.56 -13.74 -34.06
N ALA A 223 19.23 -15.03 -34.05
CA ALA A 223 18.52 -15.72 -32.96
C ALA A 223 17.13 -15.17 -32.55
N MET A 224 16.61 -14.13 -33.23
CA MET A 224 15.33 -13.49 -32.86
C MET A 224 14.14 -14.46 -32.94
N VAL A 225 14.09 -15.30 -33.98
CA VAL A 225 13.04 -16.33 -34.15
C VAL A 225 13.13 -17.41 -33.07
N GLU A 226 14.34 -17.87 -32.74
CA GLU A 226 14.54 -18.91 -31.72
C GLU A 226 14.20 -18.39 -30.32
N LYS A 227 14.58 -17.14 -30.01
CA LYS A 227 14.14 -16.45 -28.78
C LYS A 227 12.62 -16.31 -28.71
N ASN A 228 11.95 -16.05 -29.82
CA ASN A 228 10.49 -15.90 -29.84
C ASN A 228 9.75 -17.24 -29.65
N LYS A 229 10.34 -18.36 -30.09
CA LYS A 229 9.80 -19.71 -29.84
C LYS A 229 9.86 -20.08 -28.36
N ASP A 230 10.94 -19.69 -27.66
CA ASP A 230 11.22 -19.98 -26.25
C ASP A 230 10.92 -21.44 -25.86
N ALA A 231 11.37 -22.36 -26.72
CA ALA A 231 11.04 -23.78 -26.57
C ALA A 231 11.85 -24.40 -25.44
N VAL A 232 11.18 -24.80 -24.37
CA VAL A 232 11.78 -25.58 -23.29
C VAL A 232 11.78 -27.07 -23.66
N PRO A 233 12.94 -27.75 -23.73
CA PRO A 233 13.00 -29.18 -23.96
C PRO A 233 12.22 -29.95 -22.88
N PRO A 234 11.33 -30.89 -23.24
CA PRO A 234 10.50 -31.61 -22.28
C PRO A 234 11.31 -32.45 -21.28
N GLU A 235 12.51 -32.89 -21.66
CA GLU A 235 13.41 -33.64 -20.78
C GLU A 235 13.87 -32.80 -19.60
N LEU A 236 14.07 -31.49 -19.79
CA LEU A 236 14.45 -30.57 -18.71
C LEU A 236 13.30 -30.33 -17.74
N LEU A 237 12.06 -30.33 -18.22
CA LEU A 237 10.89 -30.24 -17.34
C LEU A 237 10.72 -31.53 -16.54
N HIS A 238 10.89 -32.68 -17.17
CA HIS A 238 10.74 -33.97 -16.50
C HIS A 238 11.78 -34.16 -15.38
N VAL A 239 13.04 -33.80 -15.62
CA VAL A 239 14.08 -33.93 -14.59
C VAL A 239 13.83 -32.99 -13.39
N LEU A 240 13.28 -31.80 -13.62
CA LEU A 240 12.90 -30.86 -12.55
C LEU A 240 11.68 -31.36 -11.76
N GLN A 241 10.71 -31.98 -12.43
CA GLN A 241 9.54 -32.59 -11.79
C GLN A 241 9.91 -33.77 -10.88
N ASN A 242 10.98 -34.50 -11.21
CA ASN A 242 11.48 -35.64 -10.43
C ASN A 242 12.42 -35.23 -9.28
N SER A 243 12.71 -33.93 -9.11
CA SER A 243 13.51 -33.43 -7.99
C SER A 243 12.90 -33.84 -6.65
N LYS A 244 13.76 -34.13 -5.66
CA LYS A 244 13.34 -34.37 -4.27
C LYS A 244 13.18 -33.09 -3.45
N ASP A 245 13.58 -31.95 -4.01
CA ASP A 245 13.46 -30.66 -3.33
C ASP A 245 11.98 -30.22 -3.28
N PRO A 246 11.42 -29.95 -2.08
CA PRO A 246 10.00 -29.59 -1.95
C PRO A 246 9.62 -28.29 -2.68
N LEU A 247 10.55 -27.33 -2.79
CA LEU A 247 10.30 -26.09 -3.50
C LEU A 247 10.23 -26.37 -5.01
N LEU A 248 11.18 -27.10 -5.59
CA LEU A 248 11.15 -27.47 -7.00
C LEU A 248 9.90 -28.30 -7.36
N GLN A 249 9.47 -29.23 -6.51
CA GLN A 249 8.20 -29.96 -6.72
C GLN A 249 6.99 -29.03 -6.76
N LYS A 250 6.98 -27.96 -5.94
CA LYS A 250 5.95 -26.93 -5.96
C LYS A 250 6.04 -26.03 -7.20
N LEU A 251 7.25 -25.68 -7.63
CA LEU A 251 7.50 -24.86 -8.82
C LEU A 251 7.19 -25.61 -10.13
N PHE A 252 7.40 -26.93 -10.13
CA PHE A 252 7.21 -27.82 -11.27
C PHE A 252 6.28 -28.98 -10.89
N PRO A 253 4.97 -28.73 -10.72
CA PRO A 253 4.03 -29.79 -10.37
C PRO A 253 3.93 -30.81 -11.51
N VAL A 254 3.80 -32.08 -11.15
CA VAL A 254 3.50 -33.17 -12.10
C VAL A 254 2.07 -32.96 -12.57
N THR A 255 1.91 -32.39 -13.77
CA THR A 255 0.58 -32.27 -14.38
C THR A 255 0.22 -33.65 -14.93
N GLU A 256 -0.65 -34.38 -14.25
CA GLU A 256 -1.27 -35.57 -14.84
C GLU A 256 -2.03 -35.11 -16.09
N LYS A 257 -1.48 -35.41 -17.27
CA LYS A 257 -2.20 -35.20 -18.51
C LYS A 257 -3.40 -36.14 -18.48
N ASN A 258 -4.60 -35.61 -18.23
CA ASN A 258 -5.85 -36.30 -18.52
C ASN A 258 -5.79 -36.81 -19.98
N GLN A 259 -5.57 -38.11 -20.16
CA GLN A 259 -5.43 -38.78 -21.46
C GLN A 259 -6.73 -38.85 -22.28
N ASN A 260 -7.77 -38.08 -21.92
CA ASN A 260 -9.11 -38.19 -22.51
C ASN A 260 -9.54 -36.97 -23.33
N ASN A 261 -8.65 -36.33 -24.10
CA ASN A 261 -9.07 -35.38 -25.13
C ASN A 261 -8.18 -35.43 -26.39
N THR A 262 -8.01 -36.63 -26.95
CA THR A 262 -7.59 -36.81 -28.33
C THR A 262 -8.81 -36.86 -29.23
N LYS A 263 -9.41 -35.70 -29.55
CA LYS A 263 -10.30 -35.53 -30.72
C LYS A 263 -10.39 -34.03 -31.04
N THR A 264 -9.86 -33.66 -32.21
CA THR A 264 -10.10 -32.37 -32.90
C THR A 264 -9.74 -31.10 -32.11
N GLN A 265 -8.46 -30.78 -32.03
CA GLN A 265 -8.03 -29.38 -32.00
C GLN A 265 -7.08 -29.15 -33.17
N ASN A 266 -7.48 -28.28 -34.10
CA ASN A 266 -6.59 -27.62 -35.04
C ASN A 266 -5.28 -27.28 -34.31
N ARG A 267 -4.12 -27.69 -34.85
CA ARG A 267 -2.78 -27.45 -34.30
C ARG A 267 -2.78 -26.20 -33.43
N ALA A 268 -2.81 -26.38 -32.10
CA ALA A 268 -2.83 -25.26 -31.16
C ALA A 268 -1.71 -24.31 -31.55
N ALA A 269 -2.07 -23.04 -31.83
CA ALA A 269 -1.12 -22.06 -32.29
C ALA A 269 0.05 -22.02 -31.31
N VAL A 270 1.28 -22.15 -31.81
CA VAL A 270 2.49 -22.00 -30.99
C VAL A 270 2.40 -20.63 -30.32
N VAL A 271 2.24 -20.63 -29.00
CA VAL A 271 2.17 -19.41 -28.20
C VAL A 271 3.59 -18.90 -28.03
N THR A 272 3.96 -17.92 -28.85
CA THR A 272 5.29 -17.29 -28.85
C THR A 272 5.43 -16.25 -27.74
N VAL A 273 6.66 -15.89 -27.39
CA VAL A 273 6.96 -14.84 -26.40
C VAL A 273 6.25 -13.53 -26.76
N VAL A 274 6.39 -13.09 -28.01
CA VAL A 274 5.77 -11.87 -28.51
C VAL A 274 4.24 -11.92 -28.41
N SER A 275 3.62 -13.08 -28.67
CA SER A 275 2.16 -13.22 -28.54
C SER A 275 1.67 -13.09 -27.10
N LYS A 276 2.39 -13.69 -26.12
CA LYS A 276 2.08 -13.54 -24.68
C LYS A 276 2.27 -12.09 -24.24
N PHE A 277 3.38 -11.49 -24.64
CA PHE A 277 3.71 -10.11 -24.29
C PHE A 277 2.68 -9.12 -24.86
N LYS A 278 2.30 -9.28 -26.14
CA LYS A 278 1.27 -8.46 -26.78
C LYS A 278 -0.07 -8.56 -26.03
N SER A 279 -0.53 -9.78 -25.72
CA SER A 279 -1.79 -10.00 -25.00
C SER A 279 -1.76 -9.41 -23.58
N SER A 280 -0.65 -9.57 -22.86
CA SER A 280 -0.49 -8.96 -21.53
C SER A 280 -0.51 -7.43 -21.58
N LEU A 281 0.12 -6.84 -22.61
CA LEU A 281 0.15 -5.39 -22.78
C LEU A 281 -1.22 -4.84 -23.20
N GLU A 282 -1.96 -5.54 -24.06
CA GLU A 282 -3.34 -5.17 -24.41
C GLU A 282 -4.25 -5.16 -23.19
N HIS A 283 -4.13 -6.17 -22.32
CA HIS A 283 -4.88 -6.21 -21.07
C HIS A 283 -4.52 -5.04 -20.13
N LEU A 284 -3.23 -4.70 -20.03
CA LEU A 284 -2.80 -3.51 -19.30
C LEU A 284 -3.42 -2.23 -19.87
N MET A 285 -3.42 -2.06 -21.20
CA MET A 285 -4.02 -0.89 -21.85
C MET A 285 -5.53 -0.80 -21.62
N GLU A 286 -6.24 -1.93 -21.59
CA GLU A 286 -7.66 -1.98 -21.24
C GLU A 286 -7.89 -1.44 -19.81
N ILE A 287 -7.08 -1.87 -18.84
CA ILE A 287 -7.15 -1.36 -17.46
C ILE A 287 -6.88 0.15 -17.45
N LEU A 288 -5.81 0.61 -18.10
CA LEU A 288 -5.46 2.03 -18.15
C LEU A 288 -6.57 2.89 -18.74
N SER A 289 -7.20 2.43 -19.84
CA SER A 289 -8.29 3.15 -20.51
C SER A 289 -9.56 3.32 -19.65
N ARG A 290 -9.76 2.46 -18.65
CA ARG A 290 -10.88 2.51 -17.69
C ARG A 290 -10.55 3.31 -16.43
N THR A 291 -9.30 3.75 -16.27
CA THR A 291 -8.83 4.51 -15.10
C THR A 291 -8.56 5.96 -15.48
N THR A 292 -8.37 6.81 -14.47
CA THR A 292 -7.90 8.19 -14.66
C THR A 292 -6.37 8.22 -14.64
N PRO A 293 -5.68 8.42 -15.78
CA PRO A 293 -4.24 8.33 -15.84
C PRO A 293 -3.57 9.59 -15.29
N HIS A 294 -2.51 9.39 -14.51
CA HIS A 294 -1.59 10.44 -14.07
C HIS A 294 -0.19 10.11 -14.57
N TYR A 295 0.42 11.01 -15.36
CA TYR A 295 1.71 10.78 -15.98
C TYR A 295 2.85 11.44 -15.21
N ILE A 296 3.91 10.68 -14.94
CA ILE A 296 5.18 11.17 -14.42
C ILE A 296 6.25 10.84 -15.46
N ARG A 297 6.92 11.86 -16.00
CA ARG A 297 7.98 11.69 -17.00
C ARG A 297 9.34 11.92 -16.35
N CYS A 298 10.12 10.85 -16.24
CA CYS A 298 11.51 10.91 -15.76
C CYS A 298 12.43 11.32 -16.90
N ILE A 299 13.29 12.32 -16.68
CA ILE A 299 14.23 12.84 -17.67
C ILE A 299 15.66 12.54 -17.22
N LYS A 300 16.46 11.93 -18.11
CA LYS A 300 17.87 11.63 -17.84
C LYS A 300 18.71 12.89 -18.11
N PRO A 301 19.42 13.46 -17.11
CA PRO A 301 20.14 14.72 -17.28
C PRO A 301 21.44 14.58 -18.08
N ASN A 302 22.05 13.39 -18.08
CA ASN A 302 23.21 13.04 -18.89
C ASN A 302 23.33 11.51 -19.02
N ALA A 303 23.83 11.03 -20.16
CA ALA A 303 24.06 9.61 -20.41
C ALA A 303 25.08 8.96 -19.46
N ASP A 304 26.08 9.73 -18.99
CA ASP A 304 27.21 9.26 -18.16
C ASP A 304 26.84 8.90 -16.71
N CYS A 305 25.58 9.11 -16.31
CA CYS A 305 25.10 8.90 -14.94
C CYS A 305 25.86 9.73 -13.88
N LYS A 306 26.37 10.92 -14.25
CA LYS A 306 27.06 11.85 -13.35
C LYS A 306 26.07 12.77 -12.65
N ALA A 307 26.18 12.87 -11.33
CA ALA A 307 25.42 13.85 -10.56
C ALA A 307 25.78 15.29 -11.00
N MET A 308 24.85 16.23 -10.85
CA MET A 308 25.04 17.67 -11.11
C MET A 308 25.50 18.03 -12.54
N THR A 309 25.41 17.10 -13.49
CA THR A 309 25.78 17.32 -14.89
C THR A 309 24.51 17.36 -15.74
N PHE A 310 24.30 18.46 -16.47
CA PHE A 310 23.12 18.64 -17.30
C PHE A 310 23.53 18.87 -18.76
N ARG A 311 23.20 17.92 -19.63
CA ARG A 311 23.48 18.01 -21.08
C ARG A 311 22.23 18.49 -21.81
N ARG A 312 22.23 19.78 -22.17
CA ARG A 312 21.06 20.46 -22.75
C ARG A 312 20.48 19.75 -23.96
N GLU A 313 21.32 19.32 -24.90
CA GLU A 313 20.87 18.70 -26.16
C GLU A 313 20.20 17.34 -25.92
N GLU A 314 20.77 16.51 -25.04
CA GLU A 314 20.19 15.21 -24.66
C GLU A 314 18.84 15.38 -23.96
N VAL A 315 18.73 16.37 -23.07
CA VAL A 315 17.47 16.67 -22.37
C VAL A 315 16.43 17.23 -23.33
N LEU A 316 16.82 18.15 -24.23
CA LEU A 316 15.90 18.72 -25.21
C LEU A 316 15.31 17.65 -26.15
N SER A 317 16.16 16.73 -26.62
CA SER A 317 15.73 15.61 -27.45
C SER A 317 14.73 14.71 -26.73
N GLN A 318 14.94 14.43 -25.44
CA GLN A 318 13.98 13.66 -24.62
C GLN A 318 12.64 14.40 -24.46
N LEU A 319 12.67 15.71 -24.19
CA LEU A 319 11.45 16.51 -24.02
C LEU A 319 10.60 16.55 -25.29
N GLN A 320 11.25 16.66 -26.46
CA GLN A 320 10.58 16.62 -27.76
C GLN A 320 10.02 15.22 -28.05
N ALA A 321 10.82 14.16 -27.90
CA ALA A 321 10.38 12.79 -28.12
C ALA A 321 9.20 12.41 -27.22
N CYS A 322 9.22 12.76 -25.94
CA CYS A 322 8.12 12.45 -25.03
C CYS A 322 6.82 13.23 -25.31
N GLY A 323 6.82 14.20 -26.23
CA GLY A 323 5.67 15.06 -26.52
C GLY A 323 5.37 16.07 -25.41
N ILE A 324 6.34 16.35 -24.53
CA ILE A 324 6.14 17.23 -23.36
C ILE A 324 5.98 18.69 -23.83
N VAL A 325 6.73 19.10 -24.85
CA VAL A 325 6.68 20.46 -25.39
C VAL A 325 5.28 20.74 -25.95
N GLU A 326 4.75 19.81 -26.74
CA GLU A 326 3.42 19.86 -27.34
C GLU A 326 2.33 19.82 -26.26
N ALA A 327 2.47 18.93 -25.25
CA ALA A 327 1.55 18.83 -24.14
C ALA A 327 1.44 20.15 -23.35
N ILE A 328 2.57 20.78 -23.05
CA ILE A 328 2.61 22.08 -22.37
C ILE A 328 2.02 23.16 -23.26
N THR A 329 2.35 23.16 -24.56
CA THR A 329 1.83 24.15 -25.52
C THR A 329 0.31 24.07 -25.64
N ILE A 330 -0.25 22.86 -25.76
CA ILE A 330 -1.72 22.62 -25.77
C ILE A 330 -2.34 23.05 -24.43
N SER A 331 -1.71 22.68 -23.31
CA SER A 331 -2.24 23.03 -21.98
C SER A 331 -2.19 24.54 -21.71
N ALA A 332 -1.17 25.24 -22.20
CA ALA A 332 -0.96 26.67 -22.01
C ALA A 332 -1.81 27.54 -22.96
N ALA A 333 -2.04 27.08 -24.19
CA ALA A 333 -2.95 27.74 -25.12
C ALA A 333 -4.42 27.52 -24.73
N GLY A 334 -4.72 26.42 -24.03
CA GLY A 334 -6.05 26.08 -23.54
C GLY A 334 -6.27 26.43 -22.07
N PHE A 335 -7.12 25.63 -21.42
CA PHE A 335 -7.44 25.74 -20.00
C PHE A 335 -7.10 24.42 -19.29
N PRO A 336 -6.13 24.43 -18.35
CA PRO A 336 -5.66 23.21 -17.69
C PRO A 336 -6.74 22.56 -16.81
N VAL A 337 -7.66 23.37 -16.25
CA VAL A 337 -8.70 22.91 -15.33
C VAL A 337 -10.05 22.86 -16.06
N ARG A 338 -10.69 21.70 -16.01
CA ARG A 338 -11.93 21.40 -16.75
C ARG A 338 -12.91 20.69 -15.82
N ILE A 339 -14.00 21.36 -15.45
CA ILE A 339 -14.93 20.84 -14.43
C ILE A 339 -16.35 20.84 -15.01
N PRO A 340 -17.08 19.70 -15.03
CA PRO A 340 -18.49 19.67 -15.39
C PRO A 340 -19.32 20.61 -14.51
N PHE A 341 -20.35 21.24 -15.08
CA PHE A 341 -21.15 22.22 -14.33
C PHE A 341 -21.74 21.66 -13.04
N GLN A 342 -22.24 20.43 -13.05
CA GLN A 342 -22.79 19.78 -11.85
C GLN A 342 -21.72 19.61 -10.76
N SER A 343 -20.54 19.09 -11.09
CA SER A 343 -19.46 18.91 -10.12
C SER A 343 -18.93 20.24 -9.61
N PHE A 344 -18.92 21.28 -10.45
CA PHE A 344 -18.52 22.63 -10.05
C PHE A 344 -19.51 23.21 -9.04
N THR A 345 -20.82 23.17 -9.35
CA THR A 345 -21.84 23.71 -8.44
C THR A 345 -21.84 22.93 -7.13
N GLU A 346 -21.88 21.60 -7.14
CA GLU A 346 -21.81 20.78 -5.91
C GLU A 346 -20.59 21.11 -5.03
N ARG A 347 -19.43 21.37 -5.64
CA ARG A 347 -18.20 21.66 -4.91
C ARG A 347 -18.14 23.07 -4.35
N TYR A 348 -18.62 24.06 -5.10
CA TYR A 348 -18.44 25.49 -4.83
C TYR A 348 -19.73 26.24 -4.45
N ASP A 349 -20.88 25.56 -4.33
CA ASP A 349 -22.16 26.20 -3.96
C ASP A 349 -22.07 26.99 -2.64
N LEU A 350 -21.24 26.51 -1.71
CA LEU A 350 -20.96 27.16 -0.43
C LEU A 350 -20.31 28.55 -0.55
N LEU A 351 -19.73 28.87 -1.71
CA LEU A 351 -19.15 30.17 -2.02
C LEU A 351 -20.16 31.18 -2.55
N ARG A 352 -21.35 30.72 -2.99
CA ARG A 352 -22.41 31.64 -3.39
C ARG A 352 -22.76 32.49 -2.18
N LYS A 353 -22.76 33.81 -2.34
CA LYS A 353 -23.22 34.68 -1.26
C LYS A 353 -24.65 34.30 -0.94
N SER A 354 -24.87 33.91 0.32
CA SER A 354 -26.19 33.69 0.89
C SER A 354 -27.17 34.67 0.26
N TRP A 355 -28.13 34.14 -0.50
CA TRP A 355 -29.30 34.86 -0.98
C TRP A 355 -29.79 35.72 0.17
N GLY A 356 -29.57 37.03 0.10
CA GLY A 356 -30.00 37.95 1.13
C GLY A 356 -31.49 37.71 1.39
N SER A 357 -31.86 37.57 2.66
CA SER A 357 -33.22 37.40 3.15
C SER A 357 -34.31 38.02 2.28
N SER A 358 -35.38 37.25 2.09
CA SER A 358 -36.69 37.59 1.48
C SER A 358 -36.91 37.15 0.04
N LYS A 359 -37.21 35.86 -0.13
CA LYS A 359 -38.51 35.43 -0.67
C LYS A 359 -38.78 34.01 -0.16
N LYS A 360 -39.90 33.84 0.55
CA LYS A 360 -40.48 32.51 0.83
C LYS A 360 -40.49 31.73 -0.48
N ARG A 361 -39.81 30.57 -0.54
CA ARG A 361 -40.18 29.54 -1.52
C ARG A 361 -41.61 29.12 -1.17
N VAL A 362 -42.58 29.69 -1.87
CA VAL A 362 -43.90 29.07 -2.00
C VAL A 362 -43.65 27.77 -2.76
N TRP A 363 -44.07 26.67 -2.16
CA TRP A 363 -43.98 25.36 -2.75
C TRP A 363 -45.12 25.26 -3.76
N GLY A 364 -44.77 25.37 -5.05
CA GLY A 364 -45.73 25.34 -6.15
C GLY A 364 -45.52 26.52 -7.08
N GLU A 365 -44.71 26.29 -8.11
CA GLU A 365 -44.59 26.98 -9.41
C GLU A 365 -43.14 26.97 -9.85
N THR A 366 -42.76 25.92 -10.58
CA THR A 366 -41.53 25.87 -11.37
C THR A 366 -41.71 26.76 -12.59
N PRO A 367 -40.95 27.86 -12.76
CA PRO A 367 -40.81 28.47 -14.07
C PRO A 367 -40.03 27.47 -14.93
N VAL A 368 -40.61 27.08 -16.07
CA VAL A 368 -39.91 26.31 -17.10
C VAL A 368 -38.83 27.21 -17.69
N MET A 369 -37.68 27.30 -17.03
CA MET A 369 -36.44 27.73 -17.67
C MET A 369 -35.85 26.50 -18.36
N ASP A 370 -35.53 26.66 -19.63
CA ASP A 370 -34.73 25.79 -20.49
C ASP A 370 -33.65 25.06 -19.66
N ASP A 371 -33.80 23.75 -19.46
CA ASP A 371 -33.07 22.92 -18.46
C ASP A 371 -31.53 23.02 -18.62
N ASP A 372 -31.07 23.31 -19.83
CA ASP A 372 -29.65 23.46 -20.18
C ASP A 372 -29.01 24.80 -19.75
N LYS A 373 -29.79 25.86 -19.49
CA LYS A 373 -29.23 27.20 -19.15
C LYS A 373 -29.10 27.49 -17.66
N ALA A 374 -29.87 26.78 -16.84
CA ALA A 374 -29.86 26.92 -15.38
C ALA A 374 -28.48 26.63 -14.73
N PRO A 375 -27.77 25.51 -15.04
CA PRO A 375 -26.49 25.21 -14.41
C PRO A 375 -25.38 26.20 -14.81
N ARG A 376 -25.40 26.69 -16.05
CA ARG A 376 -24.43 27.69 -16.54
C ARG A 376 -24.56 29.03 -15.81
N ALA A 377 -25.80 29.48 -15.57
CA ALA A 377 -26.05 30.70 -14.82
C ALA A 377 -25.56 30.61 -13.37
N ALA A 378 -25.80 29.47 -12.71
CA ALA A 378 -25.32 29.18 -11.36
C ALA A 378 -23.79 29.21 -11.23
N VAL A 379 -23.08 28.65 -12.22
CA VAL A 379 -21.61 28.67 -12.29
C VAL A 379 -21.08 30.09 -12.44
N LEU A 380 -21.67 30.88 -13.35
CA LEU A 380 -21.27 32.27 -13.57
C LEU A 380 -21.48 33.15 -12.33
N GLU A 381 -22.55 32.93 -11.57
CA GLU A 381 -22.80 33.65 -10.32
C GLU A 381 -21.72 33.35 -9.27
N ILE A 382 -21.39 32.07 -9.07
CA ILE A 382 -20.33 31.65 -8.13
C ILE A 382 -18.98 32.25 -8.54
N LEU A 383 -18.65 32.22 -9.83
CA LEU A 383 -17.42 32.81 -10.36
C LEU A 383 -17.40 34.33 -10.12
N GLN A 384 -18.50 35.03 -10.39
CA GLN A 384 -18.59 36.47 -10.13
C GLN A 384 -18.43 36.78 -8.63
N ASP A 385 -19.03 36.00 -7.74
CA ASP A 385 -18.94 36.22 -6.30
C ASP A 385 -17.56 35.90 -5.72
N ALA A 386 -16.90 34.86 -6.23
CA ALA A 386 -15.57 34.45 -5.79
C ALA A 386 -14.44 35.32 -6.40
N VAL A 387 -14.60 35.80 -7.64
CA VAL A 387 -13.57 36.54 -8.40
C VAL A 387 -13.72 38.08 -8.26
N ARG A 388 -14.81 38.58 -7.66
CA ARG A 388 -15.11 40.03 -7.44
C ARG A 388 -14.06 40.87 -6.69
N GLY A 389 -12.91 40.29 -6.31
CA GLY A 389 -11.75 41.00 -5.78
C GLY A 389 -10.77 41.54 -6.83
N GLN A 390 -10.94 41.19 -8.11
CA GLN A 390 -10.18 41.78 -9.22
C GLN A 390 -11.11 42.61 -10.10
N THR A 391 -11.10 43.92 -9.94
CA THR A 391 -11.52 44.84 -11.02
C THR A 391 -10.69 44.55 -12.27
N PRO A 392 -11.25 44.63 -13.49
CA PRO A 392 -10.44 44.67 -14.68
C PRO A 392 -9.55 45.91 -14.57
N ALA A 393 -8.24 45.70 -14.38
CA ALA A 393 -7.27 46.74 -14.58
C ALA A 393 -7.42 47.25 -16.02
N GLN A 394 -7.37 48.56 -16.18
CA GLN A 394 -7.52 49.28 -17.43
C GLN A 394 -6.85 48.57 -18.61
N GLU A 395 -7.64 48.36 -19.65
CA GLU A 395 -7.19 48.05 -21.00
C GLU A 395 -6.12 49.06 -21.44
N THR A 396 -4.86 48.65 -21.40
CA THR A 396 -3.78 49.28 -22.14
C THR A 396 -2.84 48.20 -22.68
N GLY A 397 -2.90 47.96 -23.99
CA GLY A 397 -1.78 47.41 -24.75
C GLY A 397 -1.90 45.97 -25.24
N ASN A 398 -2.37 45.83 -26.49
CA ASN A 398 -2.01 44.83 -27.50
C ASN A 398 -1.21 43.58 -27.04
N GLY A 399 -1.95 42.60 -26.53
CA GLY A 399 -1.61 41.19 -26.52
C GLY A 399 -2.92 40.43 -26.36
N ALA A 400 -3.20 39.42 -27.17
CA ALA A 400 -4.40 38.60 -27.02
C ALA A 400 -4.29 37.78 -25.73
N GLU A 401 -4.63 38.38 -24.59
CA GLU A 401 -4.67 37.67 -23.30
C GLU A 401 -5.84 36.70 -23.32
N ILE A 402 -5.52 35.42 -23.16
CA ILE A 402 -6.52 34.34 -23.06
C ILE A 402 -7.38 34.64 -21.83
N PRO A 403 -8.72 34.71 -21.95
CA PRO A 403 -9.59 34.96 -20.81
C PRO A 403 -9.33 33.91 -19.73
N SER A 404 -9.18 34.32 -18.46
CA SER A 404 -8.79 33.43 -17.35
C SER A 404 -9.83 32.35 -16.99
N VAL A 405 -11.04 32.50 -17.53
CA VAL A 405 -12.18 31.59 -17.39
C VAL A 405 -12.93 31.51 -18.72
N TYR A 406 -13.34 30.29 -19.09
CA TYR A 406 -14.24 30.06 -20.21
C TYR A 406 -15.39 29.13 -19.78
N CYS A 407 -16.62 29.51 -20.10
CA CYS A 407 -17.81 28.69 -19.84
C CYS A 407 -18.28 28.06 -21.15
N GLY A 408 -18.02 26.77 -21.32
CA GLY A 408 -18.43 25.98 -22.47
C GLY A 408 -19.91 25.64 -22.46
N LYS A 409 -20.25 24.54 -23.13
CA LYS A 409 -21.61 24.00 -23.22
C LYS A 409 -21.96 23.17 -22.01
N THR A 410 -21.05 22.32 -21.53
CA THR A 410 -21.30 21.41 -20.39
C THR A 410 -20.31 21.57 -19.25
N LYS A 411 -19.17 22.23 -19.50
CA LYS A 411 -18.08 22.37 -18.52
C LYS A 411 -17.62 23.82 -18.39
N VAL A 412 -17.05 24.10 -17.22
CA VAL A 412 -16.28 25.33 -16.97
C VAL A 412 -14.79 25.02 -17.09
N PHE A 413 -14.12 25.90 -17.80
CA PHE A 413 -12.70 25.85 -18.12
C PHE A 413 -12.02 26.99 -17.36
N LEU A 414 -11.01 26.66 -16.55
CA LEU A 414 -10.36 27.61 -15.64
C LEU A 414 -8.85 27.56 -15.83
N SER A 415 -8.23 28.72 -15.65
CA SER A 415 -6.80 28.81 -15.39
C SER A 415 -6.48 28.31 -13.96
N ASN A 416 -5.23 27.89 -13.74
CA ASN A 416 -4.80 27.43 -12.41
C ASN A 416 -4.94 28.52 -11.34
N SER A 417 -4.69 29.78 -11.68
CA SER A 417 -4.82 30.91 -10.75
C SER A 417 -6.25 31.11 -10.24
N VAL A 418 -7.25 30.93 -11.11
CA VAL A 418 -8.67 31.01 -10.72
C VAL A 418 -9.06 29.81 -9.87
N LEU A 419 -8.57 28.60 -10.19
CA LEU A 419 -8.81 27.42 -9.36
C LEU A 419 -8.24 27.60 -7.94
N GLU A 420 -7.00 28.07 -7.82
CA GLU A 420 -6.35 28.32 -6.53
C GLU A 420 -7.13 29.34 -5.70
N LEU A 421 -7.64 30.40 -6.32
CA LEU A 421 -8.51 31.38 -5.65
C LEU A 421 -9.81 30.75 -5.14
N LEU A 422 -10.48 29.93 -5.96
CA LEU A 422 -11.70 29.22 -5.58
C LEU A 422 -11.45 28.25 -4.42
N GLU A 423 -10.37 27.47 -4.47
CA GLU A 423 -10.01 26.53 -3.40
C GLU A 423 -9.60 27.25 -2.11
N ALA A 424 -8.87 28.37 -2.20
CA ALA A 424 -8.52 29.18 -1.04
C ALA A 424 -9.77 29.73 -0.33
N ARG A 425 -10.70 30.34 -1.07
CA ARG A 425 -11.98 30.83 -0.53
C ARG A 425 -12.82 29.69 0.05
N ARG A 426 -12.84 28.54 -0.62
CA ARG A 426 -13.55 27.37 -0.14
C ARG A 426 -12.97 26.86 1.18
N ALA A 427 -11.65 26.80 1.28
CA ALA A 427 -10.96 26.41 2.51
C ALA A 427 -11.25 27.39 3.66
N GLU A 428 -11.25 28.70 3.41
CA GLU A 428 -11.64 29.72 4.41
C GLU A 428 -13.03 29.44 4.99
N VAL A 429 -14.05 29.33 4.13
CA VAL A 429 -15.43 29.10 4.56
C VAL A 429 -15.57 27.77 5.31
N LEU A 430 -14.95 26.69 4.80
CA LEU A 430 -14.99 25.39 5.46
C LEU A 430 -14.31 25.42 6.84
N ASN A 431 -13.18 26.12 6.96
CA ASN A 431 -12.47 26.25 8.23
C ASN A 431 -13.28 27.02 9.26
N GLU A 432 -13.98 28.09 8.88
CA GLU A 432 -14.89 28.82 9.78
C GLU A 432 -16.03 27.93 10.30
N LYS A 433 -16.67 27.16 9.41
CA LYS A 433 -17.76 26.25 9.82
C LYS A 433 -17.23 25.10 10.67
N ALA A 434 -16.10 24.52 10.30
CA ALA A 434 -15.43 23.47 11.08
C ALA A 434 -15.07 23.97 12.48
N PHE A 435 -14.54 25.19 12.60
CA PHE A 435 -14.22 25.81 13.88
C PHE A 435 -15.47 25.94 14.78
N CYS A 436 -16.59 26.39 14.21
CA CYS A 436 -17.87 26.51 14.94
C CYS A 436 -18.36 25.13 15.44
N ILE A 437 -18.36 24.12 14.57
CA ILE A 437 -18.76 22.74 14.90
C ILE A 437 -17.85 22.18 15.99
N GLN A 438 -16.53 22.34 15.85
CA GLN A 438 -15.55 21.87 16.82
C GLN A 438 -15.73 22.54 18.18
N CYS A 439 -15.98 23.86 18.23
CA CYS A 439 -16.25 24.58 19.48
C CYS A 439 -17.51 24.06 20.17
N CYS A 440 -18.61 23.89 19.43
CA CYS A 440 -19.86 23.34 19.94
C CYS A 440 -19.67 21.92 20.48
N TRP A 441 -18.97 21.05 19.74
CA TRP A 441 -18.68 19.68 20.13
C TRP A 441 -17.81 19.60 21.39
N ARG A 442 -16.72 20.37 21.44
CA ARG A 442 -15.83 20.43 22.61
C ARG A 442 -16.57 20.90 23.85
N ARG A 443 -17.41 21.95 23.72
CA ARG A 443 -18.26 22.42 24.82
C ARG A 443 -19.27 21.36 25.28
N PHE A 444 -19.89 20.65 24.35
CA PHE A 444 -20.80 19.55 24.66
C PHE A 444 -20.08 18.42 25.44
N LYS A 445 -18.90 18.00 24.96
CA LYS A 445 -18.08 16.97 25.60
C LYS A 445 -17.67 17.36 27.02
N GLU A 446 -17.25 18.61 27.24
CA GLU A 446 -16.87 19.09 28.57
C GLU A 446 -18.08 19.14 29.51
N LYS A 447 -19.22 19.64 29.04
CA LYS A 447 -20.47 19.62 29.84
C LYS A 447 -20.89 18.21 30.22
N LYS A 448 -20.78 17.23 29.31
CA LYS A 448 -21.08 15.83 29.60
C LYS A 448 -20.15 15.27 30.68
N THR A 449 -18.85 15.49 30.52
CA THR A 449 -17.83 15.04 31.49
C THR A 449 -18.02 15.70 32.87
N ALA A 450 -18.36 16.98 32.91
CA ALA A 450 -18.65 17.70 34.15
C ALA A 450 -19.89 17.14 34.87
N LYS A 451 -20.97 16.80 34.13
CA LYS A 451 -22.15 16.14 34.69
C LYS A 451 -21.81 14.76 35.27
N GLU A 452 -21.03 13.96 34.56
CA GLU A 452 -20.57 12.65 35.03
C GLU A 452 -19.73 12.77 36.31
N LYS A 453 -18.78 13.72 36.36
CA LYS A 453 -17.99 14.02 37.56
C LYS A 453 -18.85 14.50 38.73
N HIS A 454 -19.85 15.34 38.48
CA HIS A 454 -20.75 15.83 39.52
C HIS A 454 -21.56 14.67 40.13
N SER A 455 -22.14 13.80 39.31
CA SER A 455 -22.84 12.60 39.77
C SER A 455 -21.93 11.67 40.58
N ALA A 456 -20.70 11.44 40.14
CA ALA A 456 -19.73 10.65 40.90
C ALA A 456 -19.41 11.28 42.27
N THR A 457 -19.27 12.61 42.32
CA THR A 457 -19.01 13.35 43.56
C THR A 457 -20.19 13.23 44.54
N LEU A 458 -21.43 13.30 44.04
CA LEU A 458 -22.63 13.11 44.86
C LEU A 458 -22.70 11.70 45.47
N ILE A 459 -22.43 10.67 44.65
CA ILE A 459 -22.40 9.27 45.12
C ILE A 459 -21.31 9.09 46.18
N GLN A 460 -20.11 9.62 45.92
CA GLN A 460 -18.99 9.56 46.87
C GLN A 460 -19.31 10.28 48.19
N ALA A 461 -19.96 11.44 48.15
CA ALA A 461 -20.37 12.19 49.34
C ALA A 461 -21.41 11.41 50.16
N ALA A 462 -22.41 10.80 49.51
CA ALA A 462 -23.41 9.97 50.17
C ALA A 462 -22.78 8.75 50.86
N LEU A 463 -21.87 8.04 50.18
CA LEU A 463 -21.14 6.90 50.73
C LEU A 463 -20.26 7.30 51.91
N ARG A 464 -19.50 8.40 51.80
CA ARG A 464 -18.66 8.92 52.91
C ARG A 464 -19.52 9.28 54.13
N SER A 465 -20.66 9.92 53.92
CA SER A 465 -21.61 10.24 55.00
C SER A 465 -22.18 8.99 55.67
N TRP A 466 -22.59 7.99 54.87
CA TRP A 466 -23.09 6.72 55.39
C TRP A 466 -22.03 5.95 56.20
N LEU A 467 -20.79 5.88 55.70
CA LEU A 467 -19.67 5.26 56.42
C LEU A 467 -19.38 5.98 57.74
N ALA A 468 -19.37 7.32 57.76
CA ALA A 468 -19.18 8.11 58.97
C ALA A 468 -20.30 7.88 60.00
N LYS A 469 -21.56 7.86 59.56
CA LYS A 469 -22.73 7.55 60.42
C LYS A 469 -22.63 6.14 61.00
N ASN A 470 -22.28 5.14 60.19
CA ASN A 470 -22.09 3.77 60.64
C ASN A 470 -20.96 3.64 61.66
N ARG A 471 -19.82 4.31 61.43
CA ARG A 471 -18.70 4.35 62.38
C ARG A 471 -19.13 4.97 63.70
N PHE A 472 -19.84 6.10 63.67
CA PHE A 472 -20.37 6.75 64.87
C PHE A 472 -21.37 5.85 65.62
N GLN A 473 -22.29 5.18 64.92
CA GLN A 473 -23.23 4.25 65.54
C GLN A 473 -22.53 3.03 66.16
N ARG A 474 -21.46 2.52 65.55
CA ARG A 474 -20.62 1.46 66.14
C ARG A 474 -19.93 1.95 67.42
N MET A 475 -19.29 3.13 67.38
CA MET A 475 -18.69 3.75 68.57
C MET A 475 -19.71 4.00 69.68
N ARG A 476 -20.90 4.50 69.36
CA ARG A 476 -21.98 4.73 70.33
C ARG A 476 -22.49 3.43 70.95
N ARG A 477 -22.61 2.36 70.16
CA ARG A 477 -22.95 1.02 70.67
C ARG A 477 -21.87 0.49 71.60
N ALA A 478 -20.60 0.56 71.21
CA ALA A 478 -19.47 0.18 72.05
C ALA A 478 -19.44 0.97 73.36
N ALA A 479 -19.59 2.30 73.30
CA ALA A 479 -19.65 3.15 74.49
C ALA A 479 -20.79 2.76 75.45
N ARG A 480 -21.98 2.43 74.94
CA ARG A 480 -23.10 1.94 75.77
C ARG A 480 -22.78 0.60 76.43
N VAL A 481 -22.10 -0.32 75.73
CA VAL A 481 -21.69 -1.61 76.29
C VAL A 481 -20.65 -1.39 77.40
N ILE A 482 -19.65 -0.55 77.16
CA ILE A 482 -18.62 -0.18 78.16
C ILE A 482 -19.28 0.49 79.37
N GLN A 483 -20.17 1.46 79.18
CA GLN A 483 -20.91 2.11 80.26
C GLN A 483 -21.76 1.13 81.08
N ARG A 484 -22.41 0.17 80.43
CA ARG A 484 -23.18 -0.89 81.12
C ARG A 484 -22.27 -1.83 81.91
N ALA A 485 -21.14 -2.25 81.32
CA ALA A 485 -20.15 -3.10 81.99
C ALA A 485 -19.53 -2.39 83.20
N TRP A 486 -19.17 -1.11 83.04
CA TRP A 486 -18.68 -0.26 84.12
C TRP A 486 -19.69 -0.13 85.26
N ARG A 487 -20.96 0.23 84.95
CA ARG A 487 -22.03 0.31 85.95
C ARG A 487 -22.27 -1.00 86.69
N ARG A 488 -22.21 -2.15 85.98
CA ARG A 488 -22.31 -3.47 86.61
C ARG A 488 -21.11 -3.78 87.50
N TRP A 489 -19.89 -3.45 87.06
CA TRP A 489 -18.68 -3.65 87.83
C TRP A 489 -18.68 -2.79 89.09
N THR A 490 -19.03 -1.50 89.00
CA THR A 490 -19.15 -0.62 90.17
C THR A 490 -20.22 -1.11 91.15
N ALA A 491 -21.37 -1.61 90.66
CA ALA A 491 -22.40 -2.18 91.53
C ALA A 491 -21.92 -3.47 92.22
N LYS A 492 -21.19 -4.35 91.51
CA LYS A 492 -20.58 -5.54 92.10
C LYS A 492 -19.50 -5.20 93.13
N ALA A 493 -18.64 -4.22 92.84
CA ALA A 493 -17.61 -3.76 93.76
C ALA A 493 -18.22 -3.14 95.02
N ALA A 494 -19.28 -2.34 94.89
CA ALA A 494 -20.02 -1.80 96.03
C ALA A 494 -20.72 -2.91 96.85
N ALA A 495 -21.27 -3.93 96.20
CA ALA A 495 -21.86 -5.09 96.88
C ALA A 495 -20.81 -5.94 97.62
N LEU A 496 -19.63 -6.14 97.03
CA LEU A 496 -18.51 -6.82 97.71
C LEU A 496 -17.99 -6.00 98.90
N ALA A 497 -17.83 -4.68 98.74
CA ALA A 497 -17.43 -3.80 99.84
C ALA A 497 -18.49 -3.75 100.96
N ALA A 498 -19.79 -3.81 100.63
CA ALA A 498 -20.85 -3.93 101.63
C ALA A 498 -20.82 -5.28 102.36
N ALA A 499 -20.54 -6.38 101.64
CA ALA A 499 -20.37 -7.70 102.25
C ALA A 499 -19.13 -7.76 103.16
N GLU A 500 -18.04 -7.07 102.82
CA GLU A 500 -16.84 -6.96 103.68
C GLU A 500 -17.07 -6.09 104.93
N LEU A 501 -18.07 -5.19 104.91
CA LEU A 501 -18.42 -4.33 106.05
C LEU A 501 -19.47 -4.96 106.99
N ASP A 502 -20.24 -5.95 106.52
CA ASP A 502 -21.20 -6.71 107.35
C ASP A 502 -20.53 -7.85 108.16
N GLU A 503 -19.29 -8.23 107.81
CA GLU A 503 -18.49 -9.23 108.55
C GLU A 503 -17.75 -8.62 109.75
N GLY A 504 -18.45 -7.81 110.56
CA GLY A 504 -17.87 -6.92 111.56
C GLY A 504 -18.49 -6.89 112.97
N GLU A 505 -19.34 -7.85 113.37
CA GLU A 505 -19.64 -8.17 114.79
C GLU A 505 -19.82 -9.69 114.95
N GLY A 506 -19.11 -10.30 115.91
CA GLY A 506 -18.64 -11.70 115.81
C GLY A 506 -19.49 -12.83 116.40
N GLU A 507 -19.05 -14.06 116.09
CA GLU A 507 -18.96 -15.24 116.98
C GLU A 507 -17.84 -16.20 116.51
N GLU A 508 -17.23 -16.95 117.44
CA GLU A 508 -16.04 -17.81 117.26
C GLU A 508 -16.31 -19.23 116.69
N PHE A 509 -15.55 -19.60 115.64
CA PHE A 509 -14.95 -20.89 115.20
C PHE A 509 -15.82 -22.16 114.91
N PRO A 510 -15.35 -23.18 114.11
CA PRO A 510 -13.97 -23.47 113.66
C PRO A 510 -13.73 -23.81 112.15
N ALA A 511 -12.44 -23.86 111.78
CA ALA A 511 -11.84 -24.29 110.49
C ALA A 511 -12.32 -25.71 110.03
N PRO A 512 -12.26 -26.12 108.73
CA PRO A 512 -11.03 -26.08 107.89
C PRO A 512 -11.24 -25.95 106.35
N GLY A 513 -10.12 -25.80 105.61
CA GLY A 513 -10.02 -26.37 104.25
C GLY A 513 -9.47 -25.45 103.16
N ALA A 514 -8.21 -25.67 102.79
CA ALA A 514 -7.57 -25.13 101.60
C ALA A 514 -8.27 -25.55 100.30
N THR A 515 -8.34 -24.66 99.30
CA THR A 515 -8.07 -24.99 97.88
C THR A 515 -7.99 -23.76 96.97
N LEU A 516 -6.74 -23.47 96.58
CA LEU A 516 -6.30 -23.15 95.22
C LEU A 516 -7.38 -23.17 94.11
N ALA A 517 -7.64 -22.03 93.44
CA ALA A 517 -8.18 -22.04 92.07
C ALA A 517 -7.81 -20.77 91.28
N LYS A 518 -6.60 -20.83 90.69
CA LYS A 518 -6.17 -20.31 89.38
C LYS A 518 -7.04 -19.24 88.67
N ALA A 519 -6.37 -18.11 88.37
CA ALA A 519 -6.60 -17.33 87.16
C ALA A 519 -6.61 -18.22 85.89
N PRO A 520 -7.40 -17.88 84.87
CA PRO A 520 -6.78 -17.35 83.63
C PRO A 520 -7.72 -16.34 82.90
N CYS A 521 -7.34 -15.54 81.92
CA CYS A 521 -6.11 -15.28 81.18
C CYS A 521 -6.31 -14.02 80.32
N SER A 522 -5.20 -13.32 80.09
CA SER A 522 -4.77 -12.67 78.84
C SER A 522 -5.72 -11.74 78.09
N LEU A 523 -5.45 -10.44 78.26
CA LEU A 523 -5.89 -9.31 77.45
C LEU A 523 -5.09 -9.16 76.12
N ASP A 524 -4.40 -10.21 75.67
CA ASP A 524 -3.40 -10.13 74.58
C ASP A 524 -3.94 -10.49 73.19
N THR A 525 -5.15 -11.01 73.06
CA THR A 525 -5.68 -11.46 71.76
C THR A 525 -6.27 -10.32 70.91
N GLU A 526 -6.67 -9.20 71.51
CA GLU A 526 -7.32 -8.11 70.77
C GLU A 526 -6.32 -7.13 70.10
N LEU A 527 -5.09 -7.04 70.59
CA LEU A 527 -4.07 -6.13 70.04
C LEU A 527 -3.33 -6.71 68.82
N GLN A 528 -3.25 -8.05 68.68
CA GLN A 528 -2.67 -8.68 67.50
C GLN A 528 -3.58 -8.63 66.25
N ALA A 529 -4.90 -8.54 66.43
CA ALA A 529 -5.84 -8.42 65.33
C ALA A 529 -5.83 -7.02 64.66
N ALA A 530 -5.46 -5.97 65.40
CA ALA A 530 -5.41 -4.60 64.88
C ALA A 530 -4.19 -4.34 63.97
N VAL A 531 -3.11 -5.13 64.09
CA VAL A 531 -1.86 -4.92 63.34
C VAL A 531 -1.82 -5.70 62.02
N GLN A 532 -2.65 -6.73 61.83
CA GLN A 532 -2.64 -7.55 60.59
C GLN A 532 -3.47 -6.98 59.41
N PHE A 533 -4.28 -5.93 59.61
CA PHE A 533 -5.13 -5.37 58.54
C PHE A 533 -4.64 -4.04 57.94
N TRP A 534 -3.48 -3.55 58.37
CA TRP A 534 -2.84 -2.34 57.83
C TRP A 534 -2.44 -2.44 56.33
N PRO A 535 -2.11 -3.62 55.73
CA PRO A 535 -1.68 -3.66 54.32
C PRO A 535 -2.82 -3.50 53.29
N LEU A 536 -4.08 -3.74 53.66
CA LEU A 536 -5.22 -3.70 52.72
C LEU A 536 -5.56 -2.28 52.23
N GLY A 537 -5.24 -1.25 53.01
CA GLY A 537 -5.44 0.15 52.63
C GLY A 537 -4.45 0.66 51.58
N LEU A 538 -3.23 0.11 51.55
CA LEU A 538 -2.17 0.48 50.61
C LEU A 538 -2.35 -0.20 49.23
N VAL A 539 -2.83 -1.45 49.22
CA VAL A 539 -3.07 -2.20 47.96
C VAL A 539 -4.24 -1.61 47.16
N LEU A 540 -5.27 -1.08 47.82
CA LEU A 540 -6.41 -0.44 47.14
C LEU A 540 -6.08 0.96 46.58
N ALA A 541 -5.04 1.62 47.09
CA ALA A 541 -4.59 2.92 46.59
C ALA A 541 -3.67 2.82 45.37
N ALA A 542 -3.02 1.67 45.15
CA ALA A 542 -2.04 1.44 44.08
C ALA A 542 -2.62 0.77 42.82
N ALA A 543 -3.91 0.44 42.77
CA ALA A 543 -4.51 -0.21 41.60
C ALA A 543 -4.69 0.78 40.42
N PRO A 544 -4.19 0.47 39.20
CA PRO A 544 -4.27 1.36 38.06
C PRO A 544 -5.74 1.59 37.64
N VAL A 545 -6.13 2.87 37.56
CA VAL A 545 -7.52 3.32 37.30
C VAL A 545 -7.95 3.14 35.83
N SER A 546 -7.07 2.61 34.97
CA SER A 546 -7.29 2.54 33.51
C SER A 546 -7.97 1.26 33.01
N VAL A 547 -8.30 0.28 33.86
CA VAL A 547 -8.93 -0.99 33.43
C VAL A 547 -10.36 -1.09 33.95
N THR A 548 -11.33 -1.09 33.04
CA THR A 548 -12.76 -1.32 33.33
C THR A 548 -13.20 -2.72 32.86
N GLY A 549 -14.15 -3.32 33.58
CA GLY A 549 -14.75 -4.62 33.24
C GLY A 549 -14.18 -5.85 33.98
N PRO A 550 -14.59 -7.07 33.59
CA PRO A 550 -14.36 -8.33 34.34
C PRO A 550 -12.88 -8.70 34.54
N ARG A 551 -11.97 -8.09 33.77
CA ARG A 551 -10.51 -8.21 33.95
C ARG A 551 -10.00 -7.58 35.25
N ARG A 552 -10.70 -6.57 35.80
CA ARG A 552 -10.36 -5.97 37.11
C ARG A 552 -10.67 -6.92 38.27
N ALA A 553 -11.73 -7.71 38.16
CA ALA A 553 -12.09 -8.71 39.17
C ALA A 553 -11.07 -9.87 39.20
N LEU A 554 -10.59 -10.31 38.02
CA LEU A 554 -9.52 -11.32 37.88
C LEU A 554 -8.17 -10.84 38.41
N ALA A 555 -7.81 -9.57 38.20
CA ALA A 555 -6.59 -8.97 38.74
C ALA A 555 -6.63 -8.85 40.29
N LEU A 556 -7.78 -8.51 40.85
CA LEU A 556 -7.98 -8.49 42.31
C LEU A 556 -7.97 -9.90 42.92
N LEU A 557 -8.58 -10.89 42.25
CA LEU A 557 -8.60 -12.29 42.68
C LEU A 557 -7.21 -12.95 42.62
N SER A 558 -6.38 -12.61 41.63
CA SER A 558 -5.01 -13.12 41.52
C SER A 558 -4.08 -12.53 42.59
N CYS A 559 -4.24 -11.25 42.94
CA CYS A 559 -3.51 -10.63 44.05
C CYS A 559 -3.93 -11.21 45.43
N LEU A 560 -5.19 -11.66 45.57
CA LEU A 560 -5.70 -12.28 46.79
C LEU A 560 -5.29 -13.77 46.91
N ARG A 561 -5.15 -14.50 45.80
CA ARG A 561 -4.73 -15.92 45.79
C ARG A 561 -3.26 -16.12 46.16
N GLY A 562 -2.38 -15.18 45.82
CA GLY A 562 -0.94 -15.26 46.12
C GLY A 562 -0.58 -15.09 47.60
N LEU A 563 -1.54 -14.76 48.46
CA LEU A 563 -1.34 -14.56 49.90
C LEU A 563 -1.80 -15.76 50.75
N GLN A 564 -2.41 -16.79 50.15
CA GLN A 564 -3.05 -17.86 50.92
C GLN A 564 -2.34 -19.23 50.87
N GLU A 565 -1.39 -19.47 49.97
CA GLU A 565 -0.60 -20.71 49.97
C GLU A 565 0.85 -20.46 49.60
N GLY A 566 1.71 -20.50 50.60
CA GLY A 566 3.13 -20.76 50.44
C GLY A 566 3.54 -21.86 51.40
N SER A 567 3.91 -23.04 50.88
CA SER A 567 5.02 -23.86 51.41
C SER A 567 5.21 -25.16 50.61
N ARG A 568 6.46 -25.43 50.22
CA ARG A 568 7.11 -26.72 49.89
C ARG A 568 6.79 -27.42 48.56
N GLY A 569 7.86 -27.76 47.83
CA GLY A 569 7.94 -28.97 47.02
C GLY A 569 8.50 -28.78 45.61
N HIS A 570 9.68 -29.37 45.35
CA HIS A 570 10.25 -29.66 44.04
C HIS A 570 9.25 -30.33 43.07
N LEU A 571 9.30 -29.97 41.79
CA LEU A 571 9.33 -30.90 40.64
C LEU A 571 9.41 -30.09 39.33
N GLY A 572 10.48 -30.33 38.58
CA GLY A 572 10.62 -29.90 37.20
C GLY A 572 9.97 -30.90 36.23
N CYS A 573 9.48 -30.38 35.11
CA CYS A 573 9.42 -30.98 33.77
C CYS A 573 8.91 -29.85 32.86
N GLY A 574 9.65 -29.31 31.88
CA GLY A 574 10.03 -29.98 30.62
C GLY A 574 8.75 -30.21 29.80
N ILE A 575 8.52 -29.62 28.63
CA ILE A 575 9.30 -29.82 27.40
C ILE A 575 9.17 -28.59 26.48
N THR A 576 10.31 -28.33 25.85
CA THR A 576 10.71 -27.36 24.82
C THR A 576 10.12 -27.59 23.43
N SER A 577 9.98 -26.53 22.61
CA SER A 577 10.30 -26.60 21.18
C SER A 577 10.75 -25.25 20.58
N ILE A 578 12.08 -25.14 20.42
CA ILE A 578 12.87 -24.68 19.27
C ILE A 578 12.26 -23.58 18.37
N ARG A 579 12.61 -22.32 18.66
CA ARG A 579 13.11 -21.32 17.68
C ARG A 579 13.95 -20.29 18.44
N ALA A 580 15.10 -19.95 17.89
CA ALA A 580 16.05 -19.01 18.47
C ALA A 580 15.40 -17.64 18.73
N LEU A 581 15.52 -17.17 19.98
CA LEU A 581 15.24 -15.78 20.35
C LEU A 581 16.33 -14.87 19.74
N PRO A 582 15.97 -13.73 19.13
CA PRO A 582 16.96 -12.77 18.66
C PRO A 582 17.75 -12.21 19.84
N GLN A 583 19.07 -12.32 19.78
CA GLN A 583 19.97 -11.60 20.68
C GLN A 583 19.92 -10.11 20.34
N GLY A 584 19.07 -9.36 21.03
CA GLY A 584 19.04 -7.90 21.01
C GLY A 584 17.63 -7.33 21.12
N SER A 585 17.44 -6.32 21.97
CA SER A 585 16.19 -5.57 22.03
C SER A 585 16.05 -4.72 20.76
N VAL A 586 15.25 -5.14 19.79
CA VAL A 586 14.83 -4.27 18.69
C VAL A 586 13.87 -3.23 19.28
N ARG A 587 14.37 -2.05 19.64
CA ARG A 587 13.53 -0.90 20.00
C ARG A 587 12.87 -0.36 18.74
N PHE A 588 11.64 -0.77 18.46
CA PHE A 588 10.77 -0.06 17.54
C PHE A 588 10.51 1.36 18.08
N HIS A 589 11.23 2.35 17.54
CA HIS A 589 10.89 3.76 17.76
C HIS A 589 9.74 4.12 16.83
N CYS A 590 8.52 3.76 17.23
CA CYS A 590 7.33 4.37 16.64
C CYS A 590 7.24 5.81 17.17
N ARG A 591 7.99 6.74 16.55
CA ARG A 591 7.81 8.17 16.81
C ARG A 591 6.44 8.56 16.27
N ARG A 592 5.51 8.88 17.16
CA ARG A 592 4.31 9.65 16.82
C ARG A 592 4.74 10.89 16.03
N SER A 593 4.02 11.20 14.96
CA SER A 593 4.16 12.43 14.18
C SER A 593 4.38 13.64 15.10
N PRO A 594 5.37 14.51 14.84
CA PRO A 594 5.66 15.67 15.69
C PRO A 594 4.65 16.82 15.50
N LEU A 595 3.60 16.66 14.68
CA LEU A 595 2.60 17.70 14.46
C LEU A 595 1.48 17.67 15.52
N HIS A 596 1.86 17.77 16.78
CA HIS A 596 0.99 18.31 17.81
C HIS A 596 1.37 19.79 17.96
N PHE A 597 0.46 20.69 17.60
CA PHE A 597 0.62 22.17 17.63
C PHE A 597 1.28 22.82 16.40
N ALA A 598 0.62 22.77 15.24
CA ALA A 598 0.74 23.87 14.29
C ALA A 598 -0.30 24.94 14.68
N ASN A 599 0.15 25.95 15.44
CA ASN A 599 -0.62 27.15 15.77
C ASN A 599 -0.91 27.95 14.47
N VAL A 600 -2.14 28.41 14.24
CA VAL A 600 -2.65 29.77 14.55
C VAL A 600 -1.74 30.91 14.03
N SER A 601 -1.82 31.17 12.71
CA SER A 601 -1.61 32.44 11.94
C SER A 601 -0.48 33.44 12.34
N PRO A 602 -0.31 34.60 11.65
CA PRO A 602 0.63 34.74 10.56
C PRO A 602 1.71 35.82 10.82
N HIS A 603 2.94 35.63 10.35
CA HIS A 603 3.85 36.77 10.15
C HIS A 603 4.66 36.65 8.86
N THR A 604 4.38 37.62 7.99
CA THR A 604 5.26 38.40 7.10
C THR A 604 6.78 38.20 7.30
N GLU A 605 7.44 37.57 6.32
CA GLU A 605 8.51 38.15 5.46
C GLU A 605 9.35 37.04 4.79
N GLY A 606 9.70 37.27 3.52
CA GLY A 606 10.94 36.85 2.84
C GLY A 606 11.29 35.36 2.73
N PHE A 607 11.01 34.76 1.57
CA PHE A 607 11.80 33.71 0.89
C PHE A 607 12.38 32.54 1.72
N SER A 608 11.85 31.33 1.50
CA SER A 608 12.59 30.20 0.90
C SER A 608 11.68 28.97 0.83
N ILE A 609 11.48 28.44 -0.38
CA ILE A 609 10.70 27.23 -0.64
C ILE A 609 11.51 26.03 -0.13
N THR A 610 11.19 25.52 1.06
CA THR A 610 11.79 24.29 1.59
C THR A 610 11.06 23.08 1.04
N GLY A 611 11.59 22.52 -0.05
CA GLY A 611 11.17 21.24 -0.61
C GLY A 611 11.64 20.04 0.23
N PHE A 612 10.94 18.92 0.08
CA PHE A 612 11.07 17.65 0.80
C PHE A 612 12.47 16.98 0.73
N ASN A 613 13.39 17.51 -0.08
CA ASN A 613 14.68 16.89 -0.38
C ASN A 613 15.82 17.25 0.60
N GLN A 614 15.67 18.26 1.46
CA GLN A 614 16.74 18.65 2.39
C GLN A 614 16.89 17.68 3.59
N ILE A 615 15.84 16.94 3.96
CA ILE A 615 15.85 16.01 5.11
C ILE A 615 16.73 14.77 4.85
N LEU A 616 17.05 14.47 3.58
CA LEU A 616 17.87 13.32 3.19
C LEU A 616 19.36 13.63 3.06
N LEU A 617 19.78 14.90 3.08
CA LEU A 617 21.17 15.30 2.84
C LEU A 617 21.95 15.69 4.12
N ASP A 618 21.30 15.92 5.25
CA ASP A 618 21.98 16.30 6.51
C ASP A 618 22.45 15.11 7.37
N ARG A 619 22.87 13.99 6.76
CA ARG A 619 23.42 12.82 7.49
C ARG A 619 24.88 12.49 7.20
N GLN A 620 25.62 13.38 6.56
CA GLN A 620 27.08 13.29 6.48
C GLN A 620 27.70 14.62 6.91
N GLU A 621 27.89 14.80 8.21
CA GLU A 621 28.98 15.60 8.81
C GLU A 621 28.79 15.65 10.33
N LEU A 622 29.11 14.56 11.05
CA LEU A 622 29.42 14.62 12.48
C LEU A 622 30.33 13.44 12.86
N LEU A 623 31.62 13.55 12.56
CA LEU A 623 32.69 12.96 13.36
C LEU A 623 33.73 14.06 13.59
N PRO A 624 33.96 14.52 14.84
CA PRO A 624 35.06 15.40 15.16
C PRO A 624 36.38 14.59 15.28
N THR A 625 37.49 15.32 15.10
CA THR A 625 38.89 14.95 15.41
C THR A 625 39.07 13.96 16.55
#